data_AF-A0A5N9H7L7-F1
#
_entry.id   AF-A0A5N9H7L7-F1
#
_cell.length_a   1.000
_cell.length_b   1.000
_cell.length_c   1.000
_cell.angle_alpha   90.00
_cell.angle_beta   90.00
_cell.angle_gamma   90.00
#
_symmetry.space_group_name_H-M   'P 1'
#
loop_
_entity.id
_entity.type
_entity.pdbx_description
1 polymer ?
#
loop_
_entity_poly.entity_id
_entity_poly.type
_entity_poly.pdbx_seq_one_letter_code
_entity_poly.pdbx_strand_id
1 'polypeptide(L)'
;MTTETSTKPSVKDMKFMLSLISDTLHIYDYPTSSIFSAVTRCSIVGYLYGIGYTESEELTNRSVTIFRHLTNYAQNNSEYDWFTDWSKKLVDSVRERKLTEDRTI
;
A
#
# COMPACT_ATOMS: atom_id res chain seq x y z
N MET A 1 -26.40 11.68 13.52
CA MET A 1 -25.10 11.38 14.15
C MET A 1 -24.28 10.58 13.16
N THR A 2 -23.44 11.25 12.38
CA THR A 2 -22.44 10.58 11.54
C THR A 2 -21.29 10.18 12.47
N THR A 3 -21.29 8.92 12.91
CA THR A 3 -20.09 8.35 13.51
C THR A 3 -19.00 8.43 12.46
N GLU A 4 -18.05 9.33 12.62
CA GLU A 4 -16.78 9.28 11.91
C GLU A 4 -16.12 7.95 12.30
N THR A 5 -16.40 6.92 11.52
CA THR A 5 -15.74 5.62 11.64
C THR A 5 -14.27 5.87 11.37
N SER A 6 -13.47 5.76 12.44
CA SER A 6 -12.03 5.91 12.37
C SER A 6 -11.50 5.04 11.24
N THR A 7 -10.98 5.68 10.20
CA THR A 7 -10.36 5.08 9.01
C THR A 7 -9.08 4.31 9.29
N LYS A 8 -8.65 4.26 10.56
CA LYS A 8 -7.42 3.64 10.99
C LYS A 8 -7.63 2.13 11.13
N PRO A 9 -6.95 1.29 10.33
CA PRO A 9 -7.02 -0.15 10.50
C PRO A 9 -6.50 -0.56 11.89
N SER A 10 -7.05 -1.62 12.45
CA SER A 10 -6.50 -2.17 13.70
C SER A 10 -5.09 -2.72 13.47
N VAL A 11 -4.31 -2.88 14.54
CA VAL A 11 -2.98 -3.53 14.43
C VAL A 11 -3.09 -4.92 13.82
N LYS A 12 -4.14 -5.68 14.17
CA LYS A 12 -4.42 -6.99 13.59
C LYS A 12 -4.64 -6.92 12.08
N ASP A 13 -5.42 -5.93 11.62
CA ASP A 13 -5.69 -5.75 10.18
C ASP A 13 -4.44 -5.33 9.42
N MET A 14 -3.61 -4.45 10.01
CA MET A 14 -2.33 -4.04 9.41
C MET A 14 -1.37 -5.23 9.27
N LYS A 15 -1.23 -6.06 10.32
CA LYS A 15 -0.42 -7.28 10.27
C LYS A 15 -0.93 -8.25 9.21
N PHE A 16 -2.26 -8.42 9.12
CA PHE A 16 -2.88 -9.27 8.11
C PHE A 16 -2.60 -8.79 6.69
N MET A 17 -2.81 -7.50 6.40
CA MET A 17 -2.52 -6.92 5.09
C MET A 17 -1.04 -7.04 4.72
N LEU A 18 -0.13 -6.72 5.64
CA LEU A 18 1.32 -6.85 5.40
C LEU A 18 1.72 -8.30 5.13
N SER A 19 1.13 -9.27 5.84
CA SER A 19 1.38 -10.69 5.60
C SER A 19 0.87 -11.09 4.21
N LEU A 20 -0.36 -10.71 3.84
CA LEU A 20 -0.92 -10.99 2.52
C LEU A 20 -0.05 -10.42 1.39
N ILE A 21 0.44 -9.18 1.56
CA ILE A 21 1.34 -8.54 0.60
C ILE A 21 2.66 -9.31 0.50
N SER A 22 3.28 -9.63 1.63
CA SER A 22 4.51 -10.40 1.69
C SER A 22 4.34 -11.74 0.99
N ASP A 23 3.36 -12.54 1.39
CA ASP A 23 3.13 -13.88 0.87
C ASP A 23 2.88 -13.86 -0.64
N THR A 24 2.12 -12.87 -1.12
CA THR A 24 1.85 -12.71 -2.56
C THR A 24 3.11 -12.28 -3.32
N LEU A 25 3.97 -11.43 -2.74
CA LEU A 25 5.23 -11.03 -3.38
C LEU A 25 6.21 -12.18 -3.52
N HIS A 26 6.25 -13.11 -2.56
CA HIS A 26 7.14 -14.27 -2.59
C HIS A 26 6.79 -15.28 -3.70
N ILE A 27 5.61 -15.17 -4.33
CA ILE A 27 5.23 -15.97 -5.50
C ILE A 27 6.03 -15.53 -6.75
N TYR A 28 6.48 -14.28 -6.80
CA TYR A 28 7.23 -13.75 -7.93
C TYR A 28 8.72 -13.99 -7.74
N ASP A 29 9.37 -14.63 -8.72
CA ASP A 29 10.83 -14.84 -8.71
C ASP A 29 11.60 -13.51 -8.72
N TYR A 30 11.05 -12.49 -9.39
CA TYR A 30 11.64 -11.16 -9.53
C TYR A 30 10.55 -10.07 -9.40
N PRO A 31 10.10 -9.76 -8.17
CA PRO A 31 9.12 -8.70 -7.97
C PRO A 31 9.70 -7.35 -8.41
N THR A 32 8.86 -6.51 -9.00
CA THR A 32 9.21 -5.13 -9.41
C THR A 32 8.42 -4.13 -8.57
N SER A 33 8.83 -2.86 -8.57
CA SER A 33 8.08 -1.79 -7.90
C SER A 33 6.62 -1.70 -8.38
N SER A 34 6.36 -2.00 -9.66
CA SER A 34 5.01 -2.05 -10.22
C SER A 34 4.19 -3.22 -9.66
N ILE A 35 4.80 -4.41 -9.52
CA ILE A 35 4.16 -5.57 -8.89
C ILE A 35 3.86 -5.28 -7.42
N PHE A 36 4.83 -4.74 -6.68
CA PHE A 36 4.64 -4.30 -5.30
C PHE A 36 3.47 -3.33 -5.15
N SER A 37 3.41 -2.30 -6.00
CA SER A 37 2.30 -1.33 -5.99
C SER A 37 0.95 -1.99 -6.27
N ALA A 38 0.88 -2.92 -7.22
CA ALA A 38 -0.35 -3.61 -7.58
C ALA A 38 -0.84 -4.53 -6.45
N VAL A 39 0.04 -5.38 -5.92
CA VAL A 39 -0.26 -6.29 -4.80
C VAL A 39 -0.70 -5.51 -3.57
N THR A 40 0.03 -4.45 -3.22
CA THR A 40 -0.31 -3.58 -2.09
C THR A 40 -1.69 -2.95 -2.27
N ARG A 41 -1.98 -2.42 -3.47
CA ARG A 41 -3.31 -1.87 -3.77
C ARG A 41 -4.40 -2.93 -3.67
N CYS A 42 -4.19 -4.12 -4.21
CA CYS A 42 -5.16 -5.23 -4.11
C CYS A 42 -5.45 -5.60 -2.66
N SER A 43 -4.43 -5.68 -1.80
CA SER A 43 -4.62 -5.98 -0.38
C SER A 43 -5.44 -4.89 0.33
N ILE A 44 -5.13 -3.61 0.09
CA ILE A 44 -5.82 -2.48 0.71
C ILE A 44 -7.27 -2.39 0.22
N VAL A 45 -7.50 -2.52 -1.09
CA VAL A 45 -8.83 -2.46 -1.68
C VAL A 45 -9.67 -3.66 -1.23
N GLY A 46 -9.09 -4.85 -1.14
CA GLY A 46 -9.75 -6.03 -0.60
C GLY A 46 -10.18 -5.83 0.85
N TYR A 47 -9.33 -5.23 1.68
CA TYR A 47 -9.69 -4.84 3.05
C TYR A 47 -10.85 -3.83 3.08
N LEU A 48 -10.78 -2.77 2.27
CA LEU A 48 -11.83 -1.75 2.19
C LEU A 48 -13.18 -2.33 1.74
N TYR A 49 -13.18 -3.25 0.77
CA TYR A 49 -14.38 -3.98 0.37
C TYR A 49 -14.91 -4.86 1.51
N GLY A 50 -14.02 -5.56 2.23
CA GLY A 50 -14.40 -6.40 3.38
C GLY A 50 -15.09 -5.63 4.51
N ILE A 51 -14.85 -4.32 4.63
CA ILE A 51 -15.48 -3.45 5.62
C ILE A 51 -16.59 -2.55 5.04
N GLY A 52 -16.98 -2.75 3.77
CA GLY A 52 -18.17 -2.15 3.17
C GLY A 52 -17.97 -0.88 2.32
N TYR A 53 -16.74 -0.49 1.99
CA TYR A 53 -16.50 0.67 1.11
C TYR A 53 -16.53 0.26 -0.37
N THR A 54 -17.51 0.74 -1.13
CA THR A 54 -17.70 0.35 -2.55
C THR A 54 -17.58 1.50 -3.57
N GLU A 55 -17.54 2.76 -3.13
CA GLU A 55 -17.49 3.93 -4.01
C GLU A 55 -16.06 4.27 -4.48
N SER A 56 -15.86 4.53 -5.78
CA SER A 56 -14.53 4.56 -6.41
C SER A 56 -13.62 5.73 -5.96
N GLU A 57 -14.17 6.93 -5.81
CA GLU A 57 -13.42 8.12 -5.41
C GLU A 57 -13.00 8.03 -3.93
N GLU A 58 -13.95 7.66 -3.07
CA GLU A 58 -13.71 7.45 -1.64
C GLU A 58 -12.70 6.33 -1.39
N LEU A 59 -12.78 5.25 -2.16
CA LEU A 59 -11.88 4.10 -2.10
C LEU A 59 -10.44 4.49 -2.46
N THR A 60 -10.24 5.42 -3.40
CA THR A 60 -8.91 5.94 -3.74
C THR A 60 -8.29 6.69 -2.57
N ASN A 61 -9.02 7.66 -1.99
CA ASN A 61 -8.54 8.48 -0.87
C ASN A 61 -8.27 7.63 0.39
N ARG A 62 -9.16 6.67 0.67
CA ARG A 62 -8.99 5.73 1.78
C ARG A 62 -7.81 4.79 1.55
N SER A 63 -7.60 4.32 0.32
CA SER A 63 -6.46 3.46 0.00
C SER A 63 -5.13 4.14 0.30
N VAL A 64 -4.99 5.42 -0.07
CA VAL A 64 -3.80 6.22 0.24
C VAL A 64 -3.61 6.38 1.75
N THR A 65 -4.71 6.59 2.49
CA THR A 65 -4.67 6.72 3.96
C THR A 65 -4.22 5.42 4.63
N ILE A 66 -4.76 4.28 4.19
CA ILE A 66 -4.34 2.97 4.69
C ILE A 66 -2.88 2.70 4.34
N PHE A 67 -2.44 3.01 3.12
CA PHE A 67 -1.04 2.86 2.73
C PHE A 67 -0.10 3.64 3.67
N ARG A 68 -0.47 4.87 4.06
CA ARG A 68 0.29 5.64 5.06
C ARG A 68 0.30 4.95 6.43
N HIS A 69 -0.83 4.40 6.87
CA HIS A 69 -0.87 3.64 8.12
C HIS A 69 0.01 2.39 8.09
N LEU A 70 -0.01 1.62 6.98
CA LEU A 70 0.88 0.47 6.80
C LEU A 70 2.35 0.88 6.80
N THR A 71 2.70 1.96 6.09
CA THR A 71 4.06 2.49 6.05
C THR A 71 4.53 2.93 7.43
N ASN A 72 3.73 3.71 8.15
CA ASN A 72 4.06 4.16 9.51
C ASN A 72 4.17 2.97 10.47
N TYR A 73 3.30 1.97 10.34
CA TYR A 73 3.38 0.77 11.15
C TYR A 73 4.67 0.01 10.86
N ALA A 74 5.01 -0.19 9.58
CA ALA A 74 6.23 -0.87 9.17
C ALA A 74 7.51 -0.16 9.65
N GLN A 75 7.55 1.18 9.55
CA GLN A 75 8.69 1.97 10.03
C GLN A 75 8.96 1.84 11.54
N ASN A 76 7.93 1.53 12.33
CA ASN A 76 8.05 1.37 13.78
C ASN A 76 8.26 -0.09 14.21
N ASN A 77 8.31 -1.05 13.26
CA ASN A 77 8.39 -2.48 13.56
C ASN A 77 9.36 -3.14 12.56
N SER A 78 10.57 -3.46 13.02
CA SER A 78 11.68 -3.95 12.16
C SER A 78 11.36 -5.24 11.39
N GLU A 79 10.38 -6.04 11.86
CA GLU A 79 9.87 -7.22 11.13
C GLU A 79 9.28 -6.87 9.74
N TYR A 80 8.99 -5.59 9.48
CA TYR A 80 8.43 -5.11 8.23
C TYR A 80 9.36 -4.15 7.45
N ASP A 81 10.67 -4.17 7.71
CA ASP A 81 11.65 -3.32 6.99
C ASP A 81 11.57 -3.52 5.46
N TRP A 82 11.28 -4.74 5.02
CA TRP A 82 11.05 -5.08 3.61
C TRP A 82 9.97 -4.19 2.97
N PHE A 83 8.88 -3.89 3.67
CA PHE A 83 7.77 -3.08 3.15
C PHE A 83 8.20 -1.63 3.00
N THR A 84 8.97 -1.13 3.96
CA THR A 84 9.55 0.21 3.92
C THR A 84 10.51 0.36 2.73
N ASP A 85 11.35 -0.65 2.48
CA ASP A 85 12.30 -0.62 1.37
C ASP A 85 11.63 -0.72 0.00
N TRP A 86 10.61 -1.56 -0.14
CA TRP A 86 9.78 -1.59 -1.34
C TRP A 86 9.05 -0.27 -1.59
N SER A 87 8.56 0.37 -0.53
CA SER A 87 7.91 1.67 -0.63
C SER A 87 8.87 2.76 -1.13
N LYS A 88 10.14 2.74 -0.68
CA LYS A 88 11.19 3.63 -1.22
C LYS A 88 11.47 3.35 -2.69
N LYS A 89 11.70 2.08 -3.08
CA LYS A 89 11.92 1.67 -4.48
C LYS A 89 10.77 2.08 -5.40
N LEU A 90 9.53 2.09 -4.90
CA LEU A 90 8.38 2.58 -5.65
C LEU A 90 8.45 4.10 -5.89
N VAL A 91 8.76 4.88 -4.86
CA VAL A 91 8.92 6.34 -4.97
C VAL A 91 10.04 6.68 -5.96
N ASP A 92 11.19 6.00 -5.87
CA ASP A 92 12.32 6.25 -6.75
C ASP A 92 11.97 5.90 -8.21
N SER A 93 11.30 4.76 -8.47
CA SER A 93 10.83 4.40 -9.80
C SER A 93 9.86 5.44 -10.40
N VAL A 94 8.99 6.04 -9.58
CA VAL A 94 8.08 7.10 -10.04
C VAL A 94 8.84 8.40 -10.33
N ARG A 95 9.84 8.75 -9.50
CA ARG A 95 10.69 9.92 -9.72
C ARG A 95 11.48 9.79 -11.01
N GLU A 96 12.10 8.64 -11.25
CA GLU A 96 12.86 8.36 -12.47
C GLU A 96 12.01 8.47 -13.73
N ARG A 97 10.77 7.96 -13.72
CA ARG A 97 9.83 8.10 -14.84
C ARG A 97 9.52 9.57 -15.14
N LYS A 98 9.17 10.35 -14.12
CA LYS A 98 8.88 11.80 -14.29
C LYS A 98 10.07 12.55 -14.87
N LEU A 99 11.28 12.30 -14.37
CA LEU A 99 12.50 12.92 -14.88
C LEU A 99 12.82 12.53 -16.33
N THR A 100 12.41 11.34 -16.75
CA THR A 100 12.60 10.87 -18.13
C THR A 100 11.57 11.50 -19.06
N GLU A 101 10.31 11.57 -18.63
CA GLU A 101 9.22 12.21 -19.37
C GLU A 101 9.48 13.72 -19.57
N ASP A 102 9.93 14.43 -18.54
CA ASP A 102 10.25 15.87 -18.61
C ASP A 102 11.44 16.21 -19.53
N ARG A 103 12.32 15.24 -19.82
CA ARG A 103 13.48 15.41 -20.72
C ARG A 103 13.16 15.16 -22.20
N THR A 104 11.94 14.72 -22.51
CA THR A 104 11.53 14.37 -23.88
C THR A 104 10.68 15.46 -24.54
N ILE A 105 10.68 16.69 -23.98
CA ILE A 105 9.99 17.88 -24.48
C ILE A 105 11.00 18.91 -24.97
#